data_AF-A0AA38GND6-F1
#
_entry.id   AF-A0AA38GND6-F1
#
_cell.length_a   1.000
_cell.length_b   1.000
_cell.length_c   1.000
_cell.angle_alpha   90.00
_cell.angle_beta   90.00
_cell.angle_gamma   90.00
#
_symmetry.space_group_name_H-M   'P 1'
#
loop_
_entity.id
_entity.type
_entity.pdbx_description
1 polymer ?
#
loop_
_entity_poly.entity_id
_entity_poly.type
_entity_poly.pdbx_seq_one_letter_code
_entity_poly.pdbx_strand_id
1 'polypeptide(L)'
;GNGQADTTNKTLVRIMEKMVSKTGRNWHLQIHPALWAYRTSIRTPTGVTPYSLVFGIESIIPLEIELPSLRISLRDYLDKDEDYRVERLDELELLDERRIRALNHLK
;
A
#
# COMPACT_ATOMS: atom_id res chain seq x y z
N GLY A 1 -9.46 2.34 22.03
CA GLY A 1 -10.73 1.85 21.47
C GLY A 1 -10.55 1.54 19.99
N ASN A 2 -11.35 0.64 19.42
CA ASN A 2 -11.26 0.12 18.04
C ASN A 2 -11.59 1.13 16.91
N GLY A 3 -11.62 2.45 17.17
CA GLY A 3 -12.07 3.45 16.21
C GLY A 3 -11.32 3.46 14.87
N GLN A 4 -10.01 3.17 14.89
CA GLN A 4 -9.21 3.07 13.65
C GLN A 4 -9.58 1.85 12.80
N ALA A 5 -9.85 0.71 13.45
CA ALA A 5 -10.33 -0.49 12.79
C ALA A 5 -11.72 -0.22 12.18
N ASP A 6 -12.60 0.48 12.90
CA ASP A 6 -13.93 0.84 12.40
C ASP A 6 -13.87 1.75 11.18
N THR A 7 -13.01 2.78 11.19
CA THR A 7 -12.82 3.68 10.03
C THR A 7 -12.26 2.93 8.81
N THR A 8 -11.33 2.01 9.04
CA THR A 8 -10.78 1.14 7.99
C THR A 8 -11.85 0.21 7.42
N ASN A 9 -12.60 -0.46 8.29
CA ASN A 9 -13.68 -1.37 7.91
C ASN A 9 -14.77 -0.63 7.11
N LYS A 10 -15.19 0.57 7.54
CA LYS A 10 -16.13 1.42 6.79
C LYS A 10 -15.63 1.73 5.38
N THR A 11 -14.33 2.00 5.22
CA THR A 11 -13.75 2.23 3.90
C THR A 11 -13.82 0.98 3.03
N LEU A 12 -13.43 -0.17 3.56
CA LEU A 12 -13.45 -1.44 2.83
C LEU A 12 -14.87 -1.84 2.42
N VAL A 13 -15.84 -1.68 3.32
CA VAL A 13 -17.27 -1.89 3.02
C VAL A 13 -17.70 -1.00 1.87
N ARG A 14 -17.38 0.30 1.88
CA ARG A 14 -17.74 1.22 0.78
C ARG A 14 -17.11 0.86 -0.56
N ILE A 15 -15.87 0.35 -0.56
CA ILE A 15 -15.21 -0.15 -1.79
C ILE A 15 -15.96 -1.39 -2.29
N MET A 16 -16.26 -2.33 -1.40
CA MET A 16 -17.00 -3.55 -1.72
C MET A 16 -18.40 -3.23 -2.26
N GLU A 17 -19.19 -2.38 -1.61
CA GLU A 17 -20.52 -1.97 -2.06
C GLU A 17 -20.52 -1.46 -3.51
N LYS A 18 -19.53 -0.64 -3.87
CA LYS A 18 -19.38 -0.09 -5.23
C LYS A 18 -19.04 -1.14 -6.29
N MET A 19 -18.36 -2.22 -5.92
CA MET A 19 -18.00 -3.28 -6.86
C MET A 19 -19.09 -4.35 -6.93
N VAL A 20 -19.68 -4.70 -5.79
CA VAL A 20 -20.79 -5.66 -5.70
C VAL A 20 -22.03 -5.17 -6.44
N SER A 21 -22.31 -3.86 -6.41
CA SER A 21 -23.39 -3.27 -7.21
C SER A 21 -23.23 -3.52 -8.72
N LYS A 22 -22.01 -3.76 -9.20
CA LYS A 22 -21.72 -4.09 -10.60
C LYS A 22 -21.67 -5.58 -10.89
N THR A 23 -21.25 -6.40 -9.93
CA THR A 23 -21.00 -7.86 -10.14
C THR A 23 -22.08 -8.78 -9.58
N GLY A 24 -23.04 -8.27 -8.81
CA GLY A 24 -24.16 -9.04 -8.28
C GLY A 24 -23.72 -10.25 -7.45
N ARG A 25 -24.16 -11.46 -7.85
CA ARG A 25 -23.90 -12.72 -7.13
C ARG A 25 -22.41 -13.12 -7.07
N ASN A 26 -21.57 -12.53 -7.92
CA ASN A 26 -20.13 -12.82 -7.99
C ASN A 26 -19.28 -11.90 -7.09
N TRP A 27 -19.87 -11.36 -6.01
CA TRP A 27 -19.21 -10.44 -5.08
C TRP A 27 -17.91 -10.98 -4.49
N HIS A 28 -17.82 -12.29 -4.26
CA HIS A 28 -16.66 -12.95 -3.68
C HIS A 28 -15.41 -12.81 -4.57
N LEU A 29 -15.59 -12.74 -5.90
CA LEU A 29 -14.49 -12.48 -6.85
C LEU A 29 -13.94 -11.06 -6.74
N GLN A 30 -14.72 -10.13 -6.15
CA GLN A 30 -14.32 -8.73 -5.99
C GLN A 30 -13.55 -8.45 -4.68
N ILE A 31 -13.47 -9.42 -3.75
CA ILE A 31 -12.75 -9.26 -2.48
C ILE A 31 -11.27 -8.94 -2.74
N HIS A 32 -10.61 -9.74 -3.57
CA HIS A 32 -9.18 -9.55 -3.86
C HIS A 32 -8.91 -8.22 -4.58
N PRO A 33 -9.64 -7.86 -5.66
CA PRO A 33 -9.56 -6.53 -6.26
C PRO A 33 -9.80 -5.38 -5.27
N ALA A 34 -10.75 -5.52 -4.34
CA ALA A 34 -11.08 -4.49 -3.36
C ALA A 34 -9.90 -4.21 -2.43
N LEU A 35 -9.34 -5.30 -1.91
CA LEU A 35 -8.19 -5.25 -1.01
C LEU A 35 -6.96 -4.73 -1.75
N TRP A 36 -6.76 -5.12 -3.01
CA TRP A 36 -5.67 -4.59 -3.83
C TRP A 36 -5.80 -3.08 -4.02
N ALA A 37 -6.96 -2.60 -4.46
CA ALA A 37 -7.20 -1.17 -4.64
C ALA A 37 -7.03 -0.40 -3.33
N TYR A 38 -7.53 -0.94 -2.21
CA TYR A 38 -7.34 -0.32 -0.90
C TYR A 38 -5.85 -0.21 -0.52
N ARG A 39 -5.07 -1.29 -0.72
CA ARG A 39 -3.66 -1.36 -0.33
C ARG A 39 -2.75 -0.49 -1.20
N THR A 40 -3.10 -0.29 -2.47
CA THR A 40 -2.24 0.38 -3.47
C THR A 40 -2.67 1.81 -3.79
N SER A 41 -3.80 2.27 -3.28
CA SER A 41 -4.25 3.66 -3.44
C SER A 41 -3.78 4.56 -2.30
N ILE A 42 -3.33 5.76 -2.64
CA ILE A 42 -2.98 6.80 -1.66
C ILE A 42 -4.22 7.14 -0.83
N ARG A 43 -4.04 7.17 0.50
CA ARG A 43 -5.11 7.54 1.43
C ARG A 43 -5.04 9.03 1.72
N THR A 44 -6.14 9.75 1.48
CA THR A 44 -6.22 11.20 1.74
C THR A 44 -5.72 11.63 3.12
N PRO A 45 -6.03 10.93 4.24
CA PRO A 45 -5.57 11.36 5.55
C PRO A 45 -4.05 11.21 5.75
N THR A 46 -3.43 10.19 5.15
CA THR A 46 -2.03 9.85 5.42
C THR A 46 -1.08 10.23 4.29
N GLY A 47 -1.59 10.55 3.10
CA GLY A 47 -0.80 10.87 1.91
C GLY A 47 0.00 9.70 1.32
N VAL A 48 -0.17 8.48 1.86
CA VAL A 48 0.60 7.29 1.47
C VAL A 48 -0.32 6.09 1.25
N THR A 49 0.18 5.06 0.57
CA THR A 49 -0.54 3.79 0.39
C THR A 49 -0.44 2.92 1.65
N PRO A 50 -1.47 2.13 2.01
CA PRO A 50 -1.37 1.18 3.11
C PRO A 50 -0.28 0.12 2.89
N TYR A 51 0.00 -0.25 1.63
CA TYR A 51 1.07 -1.19 1.30
C TYR A 51 2.44 -0.64 1.70
N SER A 52 2.75 0.62 1.39
CA SER A 52 4.03 1.24 1.76
C SER A 52 4.25 1.36 3.26
N LEU A 53 3.17 1.53 4.04
CA LEU A 53 3.26 1.53 5.51
C LEU A 53 3.60 0.15 6.09
N VAL A 54 3.29 -0.93 5.37
CA VAL A 54 3.62 -2.29 5.82
C VAL A 54 5.02 -2.67 5.37
N PHE A 55 5.34 -2.48 4.08
CA PHE A 55 6.54 -3.03 3.45
C PHE A 55 7.65 -2.00 3.19
N GLY A 56 7.40 -0.71 3.41
CA GLY A 56 8.38 0.36 3.20
C GLY A 56 8.70 0.69 1.75
N ILE A 57 7.94 0.14 0.81
CA ILE A 57 7.97 0.46 -0.61
C ILE A 57 6.55 0.43 -1.16
N GLU A 58 6.32 1.10 -2.28
CA GLU A 58 5.08 0.94 -3.03
C GLU A 58 4.96 -0.48 -3.60
N SER A 59 3.73 -0.93 -3.88
CA SER A 59 3.52 -2.22 -4.52
C SER A 59 4.22 -2.27 -5.89
N ILE A 60 4.70 -3.46 -6.27
CA ILE A 60 5.22 -3.74 -7.61
C ILE A 60 4.20 -4.69 -8.26
N ILE A 61 3.69 -4.34 -9.44
CA ILE A 61 2.80 -5.23 -10.18
C ILE A 61 3.61 -6.31 -10.92
N PRO A 62 3.07 -7.51 -11.15
CA PRO A 62 3.78 -8.58 -11.86
C PRO A 62 4.33 -8.15 -13.22
N LEU A 63 3.61 -7.29 -13.94
CA LEU A 63 4.05 -6.77 -15.24
C LEU A 63 5.37 -5.98 -15.15
N GLU A 64 5.60 -5.25 -14.05
CA GLU A 64 6.87 -4.52 -13.84
C GLU A 64 8.05 -5.46 -13.56
N ILE A 65 7.78 -6.71 -13.20
CA ILE A 65 8.78 -7.76 -12.98
C ILE A 65 9.06 -8.49 -14.29
N GLU A 66 7.99 -8.89 -15.00
CA GLU A 66 8.09 -9.55 -16.31
C GLU A 66 8.72 -8.65 -17.37
N LEU A 67 8.36 -7.36 -17.33
CA LEU A 67 8.96 -6.29 -18.11
C LEU A 67 9.61 -5.31 -17.13
N PRO A 68 10.91 -5.48 -16.81
CA PRO A 68 11.60 -4.67 -15.81
C PRO A 68 11.32 -3.19 -16.00
N SER A 69 10.53 -2.63 -15.08
CA SER A 69 10.21 -1.20 -15.09
C SER A 69 11.45 -0.41 -14.72
N LEU A 70 11.48 0.89 -15.06
CA LEU A 70 12.59 1.77 -14.66
C LEU A 70 12.86 1.72 -13.16
N ARG A 71 11.81 1.58 -12.35
CA ARG A 71 11.92 1.46 -10.90
C ARG A 71 12.64 0.18 -10.48
N ILE A 72 12.33 -0.96 -11.10
CA ILE A 72 12.99 -2.24 -10.82
C ILE A 72 14.44 -2.19 -11.31
N SER A 73 14.67 -1.76 -12.55
CA SER A 73 16.01 -1.66 -13.11
C SER A 73 16.91 -0.71 -12.32
N LEU A 74 16.38 0.43 -11.88
CA LEU A 74 17.13 1.39 -11.06
C LEU A 74 17.43 0.81 -9.68
N ARG A 75 16.46 0.12 -9.05
CA ARG A 75 16.69 -0.54 -7.77
C ARG A 75 17.80 -1.59 -7.88
N ASP A 76 17.75 -2.46 -8.89
CA ASP A 76 18.76 -3.50 -9.09
C ASP A 76 20.15 -2.93 -9.42
N TYR A 77 20.19 -1.77 -10.07
CA TYR A 77 21.42 -1.03 -10.31
C TYR A 77 21.99 -0.44 -9.01
N LEU A 78 21.16 0.25 -8.24
CA LEU A 78 21.54 0.95 -7.00
C LEU A 78 21.82 0.01 -5.84
N ASP A 79 21.23 -1.19 -5.80
CA ASP A 79 21.49 -2.17 -4.73
C ASP A 79 22.95 -2.66 -4.68
N LYS A 80 23.75 -2.34 -5.71
CA LYS A 80 25.20 -2.58 -5.75
C LYS A 80 26.02 -1.47 -5.09
N ASP A 81 25.41 -0.33 -4.83
CA ASP A 81 26.01 0.85 -4.22
C ASP A 81 25.82 0.78 -2.70
N GLU A 82 26.92 0.91 -1.95
CA GLU A 82 26.89 0.81 -0.48
C GLU A 82 26.16 2.00 0.16
N ASP A 83 26.33 3.22 -0.37
CA ASP A 83 25.69 4.42 0.15
C ASP A 83 24.17 4.33 -0.03
N TYR A 84 23.71 3.83 -1.18
CA TYR A 84 22.28 3.58 -1.40
C TYR A 84 21.70 2.56 -0.41
N ARG A 85 22.45 1.50 -0.11
CA ARG A 85 22.00 0.47 0.85
C ARG A 85 21.89 1.03 2.26
N VAL A 86 22.79 1.91 2.66
CA VAL A 86 22.72 2.63 3.96
C VAL A 86 21.51 3.54 3.98
N GLU A 87 21.31 4.37 2.96
CA GLU A 87 20.13 5.25 2.87
C GLU A 87 18.82 4.46 2.92
N ARG A 88 18.79 3.29 2.26
CA ARG A 88 17.64 2.39 2.30
C ARG A 88 17.38 1.79 3.68
N LEU A 89 18.42 1.54 4.48
CA LEU A 89 18.27 1.09 5.87
C LEU A 89 17.70 2.21 6.75
N ASP A 90 18.18 3.44 6.57
CA ASP A 90 17.66 4.61 7.29
C ASP A 90 16.17 4.84 6.97
N GLU A 91 15.76 4.71 5.70
CA GLU A 91 14.34 4.77 5.32
C GLU A 91 13.48 3.71 6.03
N LEU A 92 14.04 2.51 6.22
CA LEU A 92 13.36 1.41 6.91
C LEU A 92 13.28 1.63 8.42
N GLU A 93 14.29 2.26 9.03
CA GLU A 93 14.26 2.63 10.44
C GLU A 93 13.18 3.69 10.72
N LEU A 94 13.04 4.68 9.82
CA LEU A 94 12.00 5.72 9.90
C LEU A 94 10.58 5.21 9.66
N LEU A 95 10.42 3.94 9.29
CA LEU A 95 9.15 3.38 8.89
C LEU A 95 8.16 3.28 10.06
N ASP A 96 8.64 2.96 11.26
CA ASP A 96 7.78 2.93 12.45
C ASP A 96 7.26 4.32 12.80
N GLU A 97 8.07 5.37 12.62
CA GLU A 97 7.59 6.73 12.78
C GLU A 97 6.54 7.10 11.73
N ARG A 98 6.74 6.70 10.47
CA ARG A 98 5.76 6.90 9.40
C ARG A 98 4.44 6.21 9.73
N ARG A 99 4.49 4.99 10.28
CA ARG A 99 3.30 4.27 10.77
C ARG A 99 2.62 5.06 11.89
N ILE A 100 3.35 5.54 12.88
CA ILE A 100 2.80 6.35 13.99
C ILE A 100 2.16 7.64 13.48
N ARG A 101 2.83 8.37 12.57
CA ARG A 101 2.29 9.59 11.94
C ARG A 101 1.00 9.29 11.17
N ALA A 102 1.01 8.24 10.35
CA ALA A 102 -0.17 7.80 9.62
C ALA A 102 -1.34 7.44 10.57
N LEU A 103 -1.06 6.71 11.67
CA LEU A 103 -2.06 6.36 12.67
C LEU A 103 -2.66 7.60 13.34
N ASN A 104 -1.87 8.64 13.59
CA ASN A 104 -2.36 9.89 14.16
C ASN A 104 -3.25 10.67 13.19
N HIS A 105 -3.03 10.58 11.88
CA HIS A 105 -3.88 11.21 10.87
C HIS A 105 -5.17 10.43 10.53
N LEU A 106 -5.34 9.20 11.04
CA LEU A 106 -6.55 8.40 10.87
C LEU A 106 -7.64 8.69 11.93
N LYS A 107 -7.39 9.67 12.81
CA LYS A 107 -8.31 10.09 13.89
C LYS A 107 -9.40 11.03 13.40
#